data_AF-A0A956HN46-F1
#
_entry.id   AF-A0A956HN46-F1
#
_cell.length_a   1.000
_cell.length_b   1.000
_cell.length_c   1.000
_cell.angle_alpha   90.00
_cell.angle_beta   90.00
_cell.angle_gamma   90.00
#
_symmetry.space_group_name_H-M   'P 1'
#
loop_
_entity.id
_entity.type
_entity.pdbx_description
1 polymer ?
#
loop_
_entity_poly.entity_id
_entity_poly.type
_entity_poly.pdbx_seq_one_letter_code
_entity_poly.pdbx_strand_id
1 'polypeptide(L)'
;MSEESPEQGASGGDAILQGNLRSFTLASLLDLSAANAVDACLTIAQEGEIWFRDGQVVSARSGVQTGLPALYALFFFRAAGFTMTAGAPSERAPLGTAAAITQEAERLVGEWERLSRLVLQVTPAFNGSSETLPVDDLLLLLDGSATVIELVTELEYSPSVIIHDLLQAIDSGLVEVVDEARRQRTPKATRPRPQDFFELLDRGRELMRSGDLVRAEIALRRAVRAQPDNKLARQNLRRVVQLRSISPDS
;
A
#
# COMPACT_ATOMS: atom_id res chain seq x y z
N MET A 1 -10.52 -28.80 31.02
CA MET A 1 -10.50 -27.56 30.22
C MET A 1 -9.51 -27.81 29.11
N SER A 2 -10.04 -28.23 27.96
CA SER A 2 -9.25 -28.60 26.80
C SER A 2 -9.02 -27.36 25.96
N GLU A 3 -7.76 -27.05 25.67
CA GLU A 3 -7.36 -26.02 24.72
C GLU A 3 -7.61 -26.55 23.30
N GLU A 4 -8.56 -25.94 22.60
CA GLU A 4 -8.73 -26.12 21.16
C GLU A 4 -7.56 -25.45 20.44
N SER A 5 -6.72 -26.28 19.82
CA SER A 5 -5.73 -25.84 18.83
C SER A 5 -6.45 -25.46 17.53
N PRO A 6 -6.01 -24.41 16.81
CA PRO A 6 -6.62 -24.06 15.54
C PRO A 6 -6.28 -25.13 14.49
N GLU A 7 -7.31 -25.74 13.92
CA GLU A 7 -7.23 -26.63 12.77
C GLU A 7 -6.48 -25.96 11.61
N GLN A 8 -5.23 -26.38 11.40
CA GLN A 8 -4.59 -26.27 10.11
C GLN A 8 -5.26 -27.28 9.17
N GLY A 9 -6.28 -26.82 8.46
CA GLY A 9 -6.90 -27.56 7.36
C GLY A 9 -5.88 -27.80 6.25
N ALA A 10 -5.27 -28.99 6.25
CA ALA A 10 -4.49 -29.49 5.14
C ALA A 10 -5.40 -29.65 3.91
N SER A 11 -5.30 -28.71 2.97
CA SER A 11 -5.98 -28.76 1.68
C SER A 11 -5.23 -29.70 0.74
N GLY A 12 -5.66 -30.96 0.69
CA GLY A 12 -5.30 -31.92 -0.35
C GLY A 12 -6.41 -32.03 -1.40
N GLY A 13 -6.93 -30.90 -1.88
CA GLY A 13 -7.89 -30.87 -2.99
C GLY A 13 -7.17 -30.91 -4.33
N ASP A 14 -7.62 -31.77 -5.25
CA ASP A 14 -7.09 -31.80 -6.62
C ASP A 14 -7.23 -30.41 -7.27
N ALA A 15 -6.15 -29.97 -7.92
CA ALA A 15 -6.14 -28.71 -8.65
C ALA A 15 -7.08 -28.81 -9.86
N ILE A 16 -8.13 -27.97 -9.88
CA ILE A 16 -9.08 -27.89 -10.99
C ILE A 16 -8.47 -27.08 -12.14
N LEU A 17 -7.73 -26.02 -11.82
CA LEU A 17 -7.12 -25.12 -12.79
C LEU A 17 -5.80 -24.58 -12.25
N GLN A 18 -4.81 -24.43 -13.12
CA GLN A 18 -3.52 -23.81 -12.78
C GLN A 18 -3.00 -23.01 -13.96
N GLY A 19 -2.25 -21.95 -13.70
CA GLY A 19 -1.71 -21.10 -14.75
C GLY A 19 -0.99 -19.87 -14.25
N ASN A 20 -1.00 -18.82 -15.07
CA ASN A 20 -0.38 -17.54 -14.77
C ASN A 20 -1.33 -16.38 -15.14
N LEU A 21 -1.33 -15.34 -14.30
CA LEU A 21 -2.22 -14.17 -14.45
C LEU A 21 -1.97 -13.33 -15.71
N ARG A 22 -0.85 -13.53 -16.42
CA ARG A 22 -0.64 -12.96 -17.77
C ARG A 22 -1.51 -13.63 -18.83
N SER A 23 -1.77 -14.93 -18.68
CA SER A 23 -2.54 -15.73 -19.65
C SER A 23 -4.02 -15.77 -19.31
N PHE A 24 -4.35 -15.80 -18.02
CA PHE A 24 -5.72 -15.75 -17.49
C PHE A 24 -5.78 -14.68 -16.42
N THR A 25 -6.33 -13.50 -16.74
CA THR A 25 -6.38 -12.40 -15.77
C THR A 25 -7.24 -12.76 -14.57
N LEU A 26 -7.01 -12.08 -13.45
CA LEU A 26 -7.82 -12.30 -12.26
C LEU A 26 -9.30 -12.00 -12.53
N ALA A 27 -9.62 -10.96 -13.30
CA ALA A 27 -10.97 -10.67 -13.78
C ALA A 27 -11.61 -11.88 -14.49
N SER A 28 -10.90 -12.49 -15.45
CA SER A 28 -11.40 -13.67 -16.16
C SER A 28 -11.60 -14.87 -15.24
N LEU A 29 -10.79 -15.03 -14.20
CA LEU A 29 -10.98 -16.09 -13.20
C LEU A 29 -12.20 -15.83 -12.31
N LEU A 30 -12.45 -14.57 -11.91
CA LEU A 30 -13.66 -14.19 -11.17
C LEU A 30 -14.92 -14.44 -12.01
N ASP A 31 -14.91 -14.05 -13.29
CA ASP A 31 -16.02 -14.27 -14.22
C ASP A 31 -16.26 -15.76 -14.47
N LEU A 32 -15.18 -16.54 -14.63
CA LEU A 32 -15.27 -18.00 -14.80
C LEU A 32 -15.90 -18.66 -13.57
N SER A 33 -15.47 -18.28 -12.37
CA SER A 33 -16.04 -18.79 -11.12
C SER A 33 -17.52 -18.46 -11.02
N ALA A 34 -17.90 -17.20 -11.31
CA ALA A 34 -19.28 -16.74 -11.28
C ALA A 34 -20.17 -17.46 -12.29
N ALA A 35 -19.70 -17.66 -13.52
CA ALA A 35 -20.47 -18.30 -14.59
C ALA A 35 -20.71 -19.80 -14.34
N ASN A 36 -19.83 -20.47 -13.59
CA ASN A 36 -19.89 -21.91 -13.35
C ASN A 36 -20.30 -22.29 -11.92
N ALA A 37 -20.71 -21.32 -11.10
CA ALA A 37 -21.10 -21.53 -9.71
C ALA A 37 -20.05 -22.33 -8.90
N VAL A 38 -18.76 -22.00 -9.11
CA VAL A 38 -17.65 -22.80 -8.56
C VAL A 38 -17.49 -22.58 -7.04
N ASP A 39 -17.35 -23.69 -6.31
CA ASP A 39 -16.86 -23.72 -4.93
C ASP A 39 -15.37 -24.07 -4.92
N ALA A 40 -14.52 -23.07 -4.74
CA ALA A 40 -13.07 -23.23 -4.83
C ALA A 40 -12.28 -22.24 -3.99
N CYS A 41 -11.01 -22.57 -3.78
CA CYS A 41 -9.97 -21.64 -3.35
C CYS A 41 -9.04 -21.34 -4.54
N LEU A 42 -8.88 -20.07 -4.89
CA LEU A 42 -7.88 -19.59 -5.83
C LEU A 42 -6.70 -19.03 -5.05
N THR A 43 -5.57 -19.72 -5.11
CA THR A 43 -4.30 -19.27 -4.55
C THR A 43 -3.49 -18.55 -5.63
N ILE A 44 -3.04 -17.33 -5.34
CA ILE A 44 -2.13 -16.53 -6.16
C ILE A 44 -0.74 -16.61 -5.49
N ALA A 45 0.24 -17.12 -6.23
CA ALA A 45 1.52 -17.59 -5.71
C ALA A 45 2.21 -16.60 -4.76
N GLN A 46 2.28 -16.94 -3.47
CA GLN A 46 2.86 -16.12 -2.37
C GLN A 46 2.15 -14.78 -2.10
N GLU A 47 1.22 -14.35 -2.93
CA GLU A 47 0.55 -13.04 -2.82
C GLU A 47 -0.78 -13.10 -2.06
N GLY A 48 -1.50 -14.22 -2.15
CA GLY A 48 -2.73 -14.40 -1.40
C GLY A 48 -3.70 -15.43 -1.95
N GLU A 49 -4.92 -15.37 -1.43
CA GLU A 49 -5.97 -16.37 -1.65
C GLU A 49 -7.33 -15.70 -1.80
N ILE A 50 -8.18 -16.27 -2.65
CA ILE A 50 -9.57 -15.85 -2.89
C ILE A 50 -10.44 -17.09 -2.78
N TRP A 51 -11.51 -16.97 -1.99
CA TRP A 51 -12.44 -18.06 -1.76
C TRP A 51 -13.77 -17.79 -2.43
N PHE A 52 -14.27 -18.80 -3.14
CA PHE A 52 -15.53 -18.78 -3.86
C PHE A 52 -16.55 -19.70 -3.20
N ARG A 53 -17.81 -19.28 -3.25
CA ARG A 53 -18.96 -20.17 -3.06
C ARG A 53 -20.07 -19.81 -4.03
N ASP A 54 -20.64 -20.81 -4.70
CA ASP A 54 -21.69 -20.62 -5.71
C ASP A 54 -21.25 -19.57 -6.75
N GLY A 55 -19.95 -19.58 -7.08
CA GLY A 55 -19.31 -18.63 -7.98
C GLY A 55 -19.10 -17.22 -7.44
N GLN A 56 -19.52 -16.93 -6.20
CA GLN A 56 -19.38 -15.63 -5.56
C GLN A 56 -18.15 -15.57 -4.68
N VAL A 57 -17.49 -14.41 -4.63
CA VAL A 57 -16.35 -14.20 -3.72
C VAL A 57 -16.86 -14.00 -2.30
N VAL A 58 -16.50 -14.91 -1.39
CA VAL A 58 -16.91 -14.85 0.02
C VAL A 58 -15.79 -14.43 0.96
N SER A 59 -14.53 -14.54 0.51
CA SER A 59 -13.38 -14.09 1.29
C SER A 59 -12.17 -13.88 0.37
N ALA A 60 -11.25 -13.03 0.81
CA ALA A 60 -9.94 -12.86 0.20
C ALA A 60 -8.91 -12.48 1.27
N ARG A 61 -7.65 -12.82 1.03
CA ARG A 61 -6.50 -12.50 1.89
C ARG A 61 -5.29 -12.17 1.03
N SER A 62 -4.56 -11.12 1.39
CA SER A 62 -3.28 -10.76 0.77
C SER A 62 -2.42 -10.03 1.80
N GLY A 63 -1.30 -10.65 2.18
CA GLY A 63 -0.51 -10.21 3.34
C GLY A 63 -1.36 -10.06 4.60
N VAL A 64 -1.37 -8.85 5.18
CA VAL A 64 -2.16 -8.50 6.38
C VAL A 64 -3.61 -8.08 6.06
N GLN A 65 -3.94 -7.88 4.79
CA GLN A 65 -5.27 -7.43 4.37
C GLN A 65 -6.23 -8.63 4.27
N THR A 66 -7.51 -8.38 4.58
CA THR A 66 -8.61 -9.35 4.39
C THR A 66 -9.82 -8.69 3.74
N GLY A 67 -10.70 -9.49 3.12
CA GLY A 67 -11.93 -8.99 2.49
C GLY A 67 -11.68 -8.22 1.20
N LEU A 68 -12.46 -7.16 0.95
CA LEU A 68 -12.33 -6.35 -0.28
C LEU A 68 -10.95 -5.69 -0.46
N PRO A 69 -10.32 -5.08 0.57
CA PRO A 69 -8.97 -4.52 0.42
C PRO A 69 -7.93 -5.55 -0.06
N ALA A 70 -7.98 -6.77 0.48
CA ALA A 70 -7.12 -7.87 0.02
C ALA A 70 -7.40 -8.24 -1.43
N LEU A 71 -8.67 -8.31 -1.80
CA LEU A 71 -9.08 -8.65 -3.16
C LEU A 71 -8.57 -7.60 -4.16
N TYR A 72 -8.69 -6.32 -3.85
CA TYR A 72 -8.16 -5.24 -4.68
C TYR A 72 -6.62 -5.25 -4.75
N ALA A 73 -5.94 -5.59 -3.65
CA ALA A 73 -4.49 -5.77 -3.65
C ALA A 73 -4.05 -6.85 -4.65
N LEU A 74 -4.80 -7.94 -4.77
CA LEU A 74 -4.46 -9.05 -5.66
C LEU A 74 -4.49 -8.68 -7.14
N PHE A 75 -5.24 -7.64 -7.55
CA PHE A 75 -5.26 -7.16 -8.94
C PHE A 75 -3.94 -6.51 -9.38
N PHE A 76 -3.08 -6.10 -8.44
CA PHE A 76 -1.77 -5.54 -8.77
C PHE A 76 -0.76 -6.60 -9.25
N PHE A 77 -0.99 -7.89 -8.97
CA PHE A 77 -0.07 -8.97 -9.32
C PHE A 77 -0.36 -9.60 -10.70
N ARG A 78 -0.20 -8.82 -11.77
CA ARG A 78 -0.58 -9.20 -13.15
C ARG A 78 0.20 -10.38 -13.75
N ALA A 79 1.21 -10.89 -13.07
CA ALA A 79 2.09 -11.94 -13.56
C ALA A 79 2.33 -13.10 -12.58
N ALA A 80 1.61 -13.14 -11.46
CA ALA A 80 1.75 -14.23 -10.51
C ALA A 80 1.21 -15.55 -11.09
N GLY A 81 1.80 -16.66 -10.65
CA GLY A 81 1.22 -17.99 -10.86
C GLY A 81 -0.06 -18.13 -10.04
N PHE A 82 -0.98 -18.97 -10.47
CA PHE A 82 -2.17 -19.29 -9.67
C PHE A 82 -2.52 -20.78 -9.74
N THR A 83 -3.18 -21.24 -8.69
CA THR A 83 -3.78 -22.57 -8.61
C THR A 83 -5.17 -22.44 -8.01
N MET A 84 -6.15 -23.11 -8.61
CA MET A 84 -7.51 -23.19 -8.12
C MET A 84 -7.80 -24.62 -7.69
N THR A 85 -8.15 -24.82 -6.42
CA THR A 85 -8.46 -26.13 -5.84
C THR A 85 -9.93 -26.21 -5.46
N ALA A 86 -10.53 -27.39 -5.65
CA ALA A 86 -11.92 -27.64 -5.26
C ALA A 86 -12.06 -27.54 -3.74
N GLY A 87 -13.13 -26.89 -3.27
CA GLY A 87 -13.46 -26.87 -1.86
C GLY A 87 -14.24 -25.64 -1.45
N ALA A 88 -15.33 -25.87 -0.71
CA ALA A 88 -16.14 -24.80 -0.13
C ALA A 88 -15.53 -24.34 1.21
N PRO A 89 -15.38 -23.03 1.44
CA PRO A 89 -15.09 -22.49 2.77
C PRO A 89 -16.27 -22.72 3.74
N SER A 90 -16.10 -22.38 5.02
CA SER A 90 -17.19 -22.24 6.00
C SER A 90 -18.15 -21.09 5.67
N GLU A 91 -19.39 -21.13 6.17
CA GLU A 91 -20.45 -20.20 5.77
C GLU A 91 -20.09 -18.72 5.96
N ARG A 92 -20.01 -17.95 4.85
CA ARG A 92 -19.73 -16.52 4.84
C ARG A 92 -20.59 -15.81 3.80
N ALA A 93 -20.96 -14.56 4.11
CA ALA A 93 -21.67 -13.70 3.18
C ALA A 93 -20.76 -13.30 2.00
N PRO A 94 -21.33 -13.11 0.79
CA PRO A 94 -20.58 -12.61 -0.35
C PRO A 94 -20.01 -11.21 -0.10
N LEU A 95 -18.79 -10.95 -0.57
CA LEU A 95 -18.16 -9.62 -0.50
C LEU A 95 -18.75 -8.64 -1.53
N GLY A 96 -19.33 -9.17 -2.61
CA GLY A 96 -19.88 -8.40 -3.72
C GLY A 96 -20.02 -9.25 -4.98
N THR A 97 -20.54 -8.66 -6.05
CA THR A 97 -20.59 -9.33 -7.36
C THR A 97 -19.23 -9.27 -8.05
N ALA A 98 -18.89 -10.30 -8.83
CA ALA A 98 -17.64 -10.36 -9.59
C ALA A 98 -17.46 -9.11 -10.48
N ALA A 99 -18.53 -8.66 -11.13
CA ALA A 99 -18.52 -7.47 -11.98
C ALA A 99 -18.19 -6.18 -11.20
N ALA A 100 -18.86 -5.94 -10.06
CA ALA A 100 -18.61 -4.73 -9.25
C ALA A 100 -17.19 -4.71 -8.67
N ILE A 101 -16.73 -5.87 -8.19
CA ILE A 101 -15.36 -6.05 -7.67
C ILE A 101 -14.34 -5.76 -8.77
N THR A 102 -14.51 -6.36 -9.95
CA THR A 102 -13.59 -6.20 -11.08
C THR A 102 -13.54 -4.76 -11.53
N GLN A 103 -14.70 -4.11 -11.70
CA GLN A 103 -14.77 -2.71 -12.11
C GLN A 103 -14.02 -1.78 -11.15
N GLU A 104 -14.24 -1.94 -9.83
CA GLU A 104 -13.57 -1.10 -8.85
C GLU A 104 -12.06 -1.40 -8.78
N ALA A 105 -11.67 -2.67 -8.84
CA ALA A 105 -10.25 -3.03 -8.82
C ALA A 105 -9.51 -2.51 -10.05
N GLU A 106 -10.09 -2.61 -11.24
CA GLU A 106 -9.52 -2.06 -12.48
C GLU A 106 -9.44 -0.54 -12.43
N ARG A 107 -10.45 0.14 -11.87
CA ARG A 107 -10.42 1.59 -11.62
C ARG A 107 -9.22 1.94 -10.73
N LEU A 108 -9.02 1.22 -9.63
CA LEU A 108 -7.90 1.45 -8.72
C LEU A 108 -6.54 1.19 -9.37
N VAL A 109 -6.40 0.11 -10.14
CA VAL A 109 -5.16 -0.16 -10.88
C VAL A 109 -4.87 0.97 -11.89
N GLY A 110 -5.88 1.43 -12.63
CA GLY A 110 -5.74 2.55 -13.56
C GLY A 110 -5.37 3.86 -12.88
N GLU A 111 -6.02 4.19 -11.75
CA GLU A 111 -5.66 5.36 -10.94
C GLU A 111 -4.23 5.26 -10.41
N TRP A 112 -3.78 4.07 -9.99
CA TRP A 112 -2.40 3.88 -9.56
C TRP A 112 -1.40 4.10 -10.70
N GLU A 113 -1.66 3.53 -11.88
CA GLU A 113 -0.80 3.70 -13.06
C GLU A 113 -0.61 5.18 -13.42
N ARG A 114 -1.63 6.01 -13.17
CA ARG A 114 -1.58 7.47 -13.30
C ARG A 114 -0.84 8.13 -12.14
N LEU A 115 -1.28 7.90 -10.90
CA LEU A 115 -0.79 8.56 -9.68
C LEU A 115 0.68 8.25 -9.39
N SER A 116 1.10 7.00 -9.60
CA SER A 116 2.45 6.51 -9.33
C SER A 116 3.55 7.35 -9.98
N ARG A 117 3.25 7.97 -11.13
CA ARG A 117 4.18 8.79 -11.92
C ARG A 117 4.14 10.27 -11.55
N LEU A 118 3.14 10.70 -10.77
CA LEU A 118 3.02 12.08 -10.36
C LEU A 118 4.04 12.39 -9.26
N VAL A 119 4.50 13.63 -9.24
CA VAL A 119 5.16 14.20 -8.07
C VAL A 119 4.14 15.07 -7.39
N LEU A 120 3.94 14.78 -6.11
CA LEU A 120 2.95 15.42 -5.29
C LEU A 120 3.64 16.28 -4.24
N GLN A 121 2.99 17.37 -3.87
CA GLN A 121 3.40 18.17 -2.73
C GLN A 121 2.20 18.45 -1.84
N VAL A 122 2.45 18.48 -0.54
CA VAL A 122 1.46 18.90 0.44
C VAL A 122 1.18 20.41 0.29
N THR A 123 -0.10 20.79 0.37
CA THR A 123 -0.50 22.20 0.34
C THR A 123 -0.33 22.84 1.73
N PRO A 124 -0.25 24.19 1.82
CA PRO A 124 -0.18 24.89 3.11
C PRO A 124 -1.37 24.63 4.04
N ALA A 125 -2.47 24.07 3.53
CA ALA A 125 -3.65 23.71 4.33
C ALA A 125 -3.41 22.49 5.23
N PHE A 126 -2.41 21.65 4.93
CA PHE A 126 -2.07 20.51 5.77
C PHE A 126 -1.27 20.96 6.99
N ASN A 127 -1.80 20.68 8.18
CA ASN A 127 -1.23 21.08 9.47
C ASN A 127 -0.29 20.03 10.09
N GLY A 128 0.07 18.97 9.36
CA GLY A 128 1.00 17.94 9.84
C GLY A 128 0.34 16.64 10.35
N SER A 129 -0.98 16.56 10.35
CA SER A 129 -1.72 15.33 10.64
C SER A 129 -3.10 15.35 10.00
N SER A 130 -3.51 14.24 9.39
CA SER A 130 -4.89 14.01 9.01
C SER A 130 -5.51 13.04 10.01
N GLU A 131 -6.47 13.52 10.82
CA GLU A 131 -7.23 12.63 11.72
C GLU A 131 -8.01 11.54 10.95
N THR A 132 -8.17 11.70 9.64
CA THR A 132 -9.03 10.87 8.80
C THR A 132 -8.27 9.94 7.85
N LEU A 133 -6.96 10.14 7.64
CA LEU A 133 -6.21 9.42 6.62
C LEU A 133 -5.03 8.65 7.23
N PRO A 134 -4.95 7.31 7.08
CA PRO A 134 -3.84 6.51 7.60
C PRO A 134 -2.54 6.63 6.77
N VAL A 135 -2.38 7.70 5.98
CA VAL A 135 -1.19 7.97 5.14
C VAL A 135 -0.40 9.19 5.58
N ASP A 136 -0.54 9.60 6.85
CA ASP A 136 0.21 10.73 7.43
C ASP A 136 1.71 10.67 7.12
N ASP A 137 2.30 9.48 7.22
CA ASP A 137 3.71 9.26 6.94
C ASP A 137 4.11 9.56 5.49
N LEU A 138 3.25 9.15 4.55
CA LEU A 138 3.44 9.42 3.13
C LEU A 138 3.23 10.90 2.83
N LEU A 139 2.19 11.53 3.38
CA LEU A 139 1.94 12.97 3.23
C LEU A 139 3.12 13.78 3.77
N LEU A 140 3.68 13.37 4.91
CA LEU A 140 4.91 13.90 5.47
C LEU A 140 6.16 13.59 4.62
N LEU A 141 6.06 13.01 3.42
CA LEU A 141 7.18 12.89 2.49
C LEU A 141 6.91 13.51 1.11
N LEU A 142 5.67 13.95 0.84
CA LEU A 142 5.31 14.67 -0.38
C LEU A 142 5.80 16.12 -0.33
N ASP A 143 7.04 16.34 -0.74
CA ASP A 143 7.72 17.64 -0.77
C ASP A 143 7.90 18.21 -2.19
N GLY A 144 7.29 17.56 -3.19
CA GLY A 144 7.42 17.96 -4.58
C GLY A 144 8.73 17.55 -5.25
N SER A 145 9.53 16.66 -4.64
CA SER A 145 10.82 16.21 -5.20
C SER A 145 10.82 14.79 -5.75
N ALA A 146 10.01 13.89 -5.20
CA ALA A 146 9.95 12.48 -5.54
C ALA A 146 8.57 12.08 -6.06
N THR A 147 8.55 11.11 -6.98
CA THR A 147 7.31 10.52 -7.49
C THR A 147 6.62 9.69 -6.41
N VAL A 148 5.32 9.51 -6.54
CA VAL A 148 4.56 8.66 -5.60
C VAL A 148 5.15 7.25 -5.55
N ILE A 149 5.53 6.65 -6.69
CA ILE A 149 6.12 5.31 -6.70
C ILE A 149 7.45 5.21 -5.96
N GLU A 150 8.31 6.23 -6.05
CA GLU A 150 9.57 6.27 -5.32
C GLU A 150 9.32 6.32 -3.81
N LEU A 151 8.39 7.17 -3.37
CA LEU A 151 8.04 7.29 -1.95
C LEU A 151 7.42 6.02 -1.38
N VAL A 152 6.52 5.40 -2.13
CA VAL A 152 5.79 4.22 -1.71
C VAL A 152 6.71 3.00 -1.66
N THR A 153 7.64 2.90 -2.61
CA THR A 153 8.71 1.89 -2.57
C THR A 153 9.64 2.12 -1.39
N GLU A 154 9.99 3.39 -1.10
CA GLU A 154 10.88 3.75 0.02
C GLU A 154 10.26 3.45 1.39
N LEU A 155 8.94 3.57 1.51
CA LEU A 155 8.16 3.28 2.73
C LEU A 155 7.68 1.83 2.83
N GLU A 156 7.96 1.00 1.81
CA GLU A 156 7.47 -0.38 1.72
C GLU A 156 5.93 -0.50 1.81
N TYR A 157 5.22 0.52 1.34
CA TYR A 157 3.76 0.48 1.30
C TYR A 157 3.25 -0.27 0.07
N SER A 158 2.18 -1.04 0.27
CA SER A 158 1.43 -1.60 -0.85
C SER A 158 0.59 -0.51 -1.52
N PRO A 159 0.62 -0.38 -2.86
CA PRO A 159 -0.23 0.54 -3.60
C PRO A 159 -1.71 0.47 -3.23
N SER A 160 -2.22 -0.74 -2.95
CA SER A 160 -3.63 -0.97 -2.63
C SER A 160 -4.07 -0.32 -1.33
N VAL A 161 -3.14 -0.11 -0.40
CA VAL A 161 -3.43 0.46 0.93
C VAL A 161 -3.58 1.97 0.84
N ILE A 162 -2.73 2.62 0.06
CA ILE A 162 -2.58 4.08 0.08
C ILE A 162 -3.40 4.81 -0.99
N ILE A 163 -3.87 4.10 -2.02
CA ILE A 163 -4.42 4.77 -3.21
C ILE A 163 -5.70 5.54 -2.89
N HIS A 164 -6.59 4.97 -2.07
CA HIS A 164 -7.82 5.65 -1.68
C HIS A 164 -7.52 6.92 -0.90
N ASP A 165 -6.59 6.84 0.04
CA ASP A 165 -6.23 7.97 0.89
C ASP A 165 -5.51 9.07 0.10
N LEU A 166 -4.65 8.69 -0.85
CA LEU A 166 -4.03 9.65 -1.76
C LEU A 166 -5.04 10.35 -2.66
N LEU A 167 -6.00 9.60 -3.23
CA LEU A 167 -7.07 10.19 -4.03
C LEU A 167 -7.90 11.16 -3.18
N GLN A 168 -8.27 10.76 -1.95
CA GLN A 168 -8.99 11.62 -1.02
C GLN A 168 -8.18 12.87 -0.62
N ALA A 169 -6.86 12.74 -0.41
CA ALA A 169 -5.98 13.86 -0.11
C ALA A 169 -5.87 14.86 -1.28
N ILE A 170 -5.88 14.36 -2.52
CA ILE A 170 -5.91 15.20 -3.73
C ILE A 170 -7.27 15.91 -3.85
N ASP A 171 -8.37 15.17 -3.73
CA ASP A 171 -9.73 15.70 -3.89
C ASP A 171 -10.08 16.74 -2.80
N SER A 172 -9.54 16.57 -1.59
CA SER A 172 -9.68 17.52 -0.48
C SER A 172 -8.73 18.72 -0.57
N GLY A 173 -7.82 18.75 -1.55
CA GLY A 173 -6.84 19.83 -1.72
C GLY A 173 -5.73 19.85 -0.67
N LEU A 174 -5.54 18.77 0.09
CA LEU A 174 -4.39 18.61 1.00
C LEU A 174 -3.10 18.34 0.23
N VAL A 175 -3.22 17.78 -0.98
CA VAL A 175 -2.12 17.45 -1.86
C VAL A 175 -2.39 18.02 -3.24
N GLU A 176 -1.36 18.61 -3.86
CA GLU A 176 -1.42 19.08 -5.23
C GLU A 176 -0.34 18.44 -6.11
N VAL A 177 -0.64 18.35 -7.42
CA VAL A 177 0.29 17.83 -8.41
C VAL A 177 1.31 18.91 -8.76
N VAL A 178 2.60 18.56 -8.69
CA VAL A 178 3.68 19.45 -9.10
C VAL A 178 3.88 19.35 -10.60
N ASP A 179 3.46 20.41 -11.29
CA ASP A 179 3.54 20.54 -12.75
C ASP A 179 5.00 20.48 -13.24
N GLU A 180 5.23 19.81 -14.36
CA GLU A 180 6.59 19.50 -14.85
C GLU A 180 7.36 20.77 -15.27
N ALA A 181 6.63 21.75 -15.80
CA ALA A 181 7.16 23.08 -16.07
C ALA A 181 7.60 23.80 -14.77
N ARG A 182 6.93 23.53 -13.64
CA ARG A 182 7.29 24.06 -12.32
C ARG A 182 8.55 23.36 -11.77
N ARG A 183 8.72 22.06 -12.04
CA ARG A 183 9.95 21.32 -11.70
C ARG A 183 11.18 21.86 -12.44
N GLN A 184 11.03 22.17 -13.73
CA GLN A 184 12.12 22.69 -14.57
C GLN A 184 12.37 24.20 -14.36
N ARG A 185 11.34 24.96 -14.01
CA ARG A 185 11.43 26.41 -13.74
C ARG A 185 11.90 26.76 -12.34
N THR A 186 12.05 25.81 -11.42
CA THR A 186 12.89 26.04 -10.26
C THR A 186 14.35 26.01 -10.72
N PRO A 187 15.06 27.16 -10.74
CA PRO A 187 16.50 27.07 -10.52
C PRO A 187 16.71 26.37 -9.17
N LYS A 188 17.94 25.95 -8.90
CA LYS A 188 18.42 25.60 -7.56
C LYS A 188 18.36 26.84 -6.62
N ALA A 189 17.17 27.40 -6.37
CA ALA A 189 16.77 28.55 -5.55
C ALA A 189 15.36 28.97 -6.04
N THR A 190 14.27 28.99 -5.28
CA THR A 190 14.05 29.20 -3.84
C THR A 190 12.90 28.31 -3.39
N ARG A 191 13.21 27.37 -2.50
CA ARG A 191 12.26 26.49 -1.82
C ARG A 191 11.18 27.33 -1.10
N PRO A 192 9.92 26.87 -0.96
CA PRO A 192 9.12 27.29 0.21
C PRO A 192 10.00 27.07 1.44
N ARG A 193 10.11 28.04 2.37
CA ARG A 193 11.15 28.02 3.42
C ARG A 193 11.27 26.59 3.94
N PRO A 194 12.39 25.90 3.66
CA PRO A 194 12.55 24.53 4.11
C PRO A 194 12.35 24.61 5.62
N GLN A 195 11.60 23.65 6.20
CA GLN A 195 11.94 23.29 7.58
C GLN A 195 13.46 23.13 7.56
N ASP A 196 14.15 23.99 8.32
CA ASP A 196 15.61 24.11 8.23
C ASP A 196 16.19 22.70 8.34
N PHE A 197 17.25 22.39 7.59
CA PHE A 197 17.93 21.11 7.75
C PHE A 197 18.17 20.82 9.24
N PHE A 198 18.51 21.86 10.01
CA PHE A 198 18.64 21.79 11.46
C PHE A 198 17.32 21.55 12.19
N GLU A 199 16.21 22.20 11.81
CA GLU A 199 14.88 21.93 12.39
C GLU A 199 14.43 20.49 12.13
N LEU A 200 14.61 19.97 10.92
CA LEU A 200 14.30 18.57 10.58
C LEU A 200 15.17 17.59 11.39
N LEU A 201 16.47 17.89 11.50
CA LEU A 201 17.41 17.08 12.26
C LEU A 201 17.08 17.07 13.76
N ASP A 202 16.76 18.23 14.33
CA ASP A 202 16.43 18.39 15.74
C ASP A 202 15.06 17.82 16.07
N ARG A 203 14.07 18.01 15.19
CA ARG A 203 12.77 17.37 15.30
C ARG A 203 12.88 15.85 15.24
N GLY A 204 13.66 15.32 14.30
CA GLY A 204 13.94 13.89 14.21
C GLY A 204 14.53 13.33 15.51
N ARG A 205 15.49 14.03 16.11
CA ARG A 205 16.07 13.65 17.42
C ARG A 205 15.07 13.74 18.56
N GLU A 206 14.24 14.78 18.58
CA GLU A 206 13.19 14.94 19.60
C GLU A 206 12.19 13.79 19.54
N LEU A 207 11.73 13.42 18.34
CA LEU A 207 10.82 12.31 18.12
C LEU A 207 11.46 10.96 18.50
N MET A 208 12.75 10.77 18.21
CA MET A 208 13.49 9.60 18.71
C MET A 208 13.53 9.55 20.25
N ARG A 209 13.62 10.69 20.93
CA ARG A 209 13.61 10.76 22.40
C ARG A 209 12.22 10.52 22.97
N SER A 210 11.17 10.96 22.27
CA SER A 210 9.77 10.72 22.69
C SER A 210 9.26 9.33 22.33
N GLY A 211 10.05 8.51 21.64
CA GLY A 211 9.67 7.16 21.23
C GLY A 211 8.82 7.10 19.95
N ASP A 212 8.54 8.24 19.32
CA ASP A 212 7.82 8.30 18.04
C ASP A 212 8.80 8.01 16.90
N LEU A 213 9.19 6.74 16.78
CA LEU A 213 10.23 6.29 15.88
C LEU A 213 9.82 6.45 14.40
N VAL A 214 8.53 6.36 14.10
CA VAL A 214 7.98 6.52 12.75
C VAL A 214 8.17 7.96 12.27
N ARG A 215 7.66 8.94 13.02
CA ARG A 215 7.81 10.35 12.64
C ARG A 215 9.26 10.81 12.71
N ALA A 216 10.04 10.24 13.63
CA ALA A 216 11.48 10.49 13.71
C ALA A 216 12.20 10.08 12.41
N GLU A 217 11.89 8.90 11.89
CA GLU A 217 12.45 8.40 10.63
C GLU A 217 12.11 9.33 9.47
N ILE A 218 10.86 9.75 9.35
CA ILE A 218 10.39 10.65 8.30
C ILE A 218 11.14 11.99 8.33
N ALA A 219 11.23 12.62 9.52
CA ALA A 219 11.96 13.88 9.69
C ALA A 219 13.44 13.74 9.30
N LEU A 220 14.07 12.61 9.66
CA LEU A 220 15.48 12.34 9.34
C LEU A 220 15.70 12.00 7.86
N ARG A 221 14.77 11.32 7.19
CA ARG A 221 14.78 11.11 5.73
C ARG A 221 14.70 12.46 5.00
N ARG A 222 13.79 13.35 5.41
CA ARG A 222 13.73 14.73 4.90
C ARG A 222 15.05 15.48 5.11
N ALA A 223 15.66 15.37 6.29
CA ALA A 223 16.96 16.00 6.57
C ALA A 223 18.08 15.46 5.65
N VAL A 224 18.12 14.15 5.40
CA VAL A 224 19.08 13.55 4.46
C VAL A 224 18.83 13.98 3.02
N ARG A 225 17.57 14.07 2.56
CA ARG A 225 17.26 14.62 1.22
C ARG A 225 17.69 16.09 1.11
N ALA A 226 17.53 16.87 2.17
CA ALA A 226 17.93 18.27 2.20
C ALA A 226 19.46 18.44 2.13
N GLN A 227 20.24 17.57 2.78
CA GLN A 227 21.71 17.52 2.71
C GLN A 227 22.25 16.06 2.67
N PRO A 228 22.37 15.45 1.47
CA PRO A 228 22.75 14.04 1.33
C PRO A 228 24.12 13.69 1.92
N ASP A 229 25.06 14.63 1.87
CA ASP A 229 26.43 14.42 2.36
C ASP A 229 26.54 14.51 3.88
N ASN A 230 25.51 15.00 4.58
CA ASN A 230 25.55 15.21 6.01
C ASN A 230 25.65 13.87 6.76
N LYS A 231 26.82 13.61 7.37
CA LYS A 231 27.10 12.34 8.08
C LYS A 231 26.18 12.14 9.29
N LEU A 232 25.81 13.22 9.98
CA LEU A 232 25.04 13.18 11.20
C LEU A 232 23.58 12.82 10.93
N ALA A 233 22.97 13.41 9.90
CA ALA A 233 21.61 13.06 9.46
C ALA A 233 21.53 11.58 9.05
N ARG A 234 22.49 11.08 8.25
CA ARG A 234 22.57 9.67 7.85
C ARG A 234 22.82 8.72 9.02
N GLN A 235 23.57 9.14 10.03
CA GLN A 235 23.80 8.33 11.24
C GLN A 235 22.53 8.23 12.08
N ASN A 236 21.84 9.35 12.29
CA ASN A 236 20.57 9.36 13.02
C ASN A 236 19.50 8.54 12.27
N LEU A 237 19.42 8.67 10.95
CA LEU A 237 18.51 7.88 10.12
C LEU A 237 18.78 6.37 10.27
N ARG A 238 20.04 5.94 10.16
CA ARG A 238 20.40 4.53 10.41
C ARG A 238 20.01 4.05 11.80
N ARG A 239 20.20 4.91 12.81
CA ARG A 239 19.86 4.58 14.20
C ARG A 239 18.36 4.41 14.41
N VAL A 240 17.53 5.30 13.87
CA VAL A 240 16.06 5.20 14.04
C VAL A 240 15.50 3.98 13.31
N VAL A 241 16.00 3.67 12.10
CA VAL A 241 15.62 2.45 11.36
C VAL A 241 15.98 1.19 12.16
N GLN A 242 17.17 1.15 12.76
CA GLN A 242 17.56 0.03 13.64
C GLN A 242 16.63 -0.11 14.86
N LEU A 243 16.28 1.01 15.51
CA LEU A 243 15.39 0.99 16.67
C LEU A 243 13.99 0.48 16.28
N ARG A 244 13.44 0.88 15.13
CA ARG A 244 12.15 0.37 14.63
C ARG A 244 12.17 -1.13 14.38
N SER A 245 13.27 -1.65 13.83
CA SER A 245 13.38 -3.10 13.58
C SER A 245 13.38 -3.95 14.86
N ILE A 246 13.68 -3.34 16.03
CA ILE A 246 13.70 -4.02 17.34
C ILE A 246 12.36 -3.86 18.07
N SER A 247 11.54 -2.87 17.72
CA SER A 247 10.24 -2.58 18.35
C SER A 247 9.10 -2.58 17.32
N PRO A 248 8.66 -3.76 16.83
CA PRO A 248 7.61 -3.84 15.82
C PRO A 248 6.19 -3.50 16.33
N ASP A 249 5.95 -3.51 17.65
CA ASP A 249 4.61 -3.35 18.24
C ASP A 249 4.56 -2.26 19.33
N SER A 250 4.41 -0.98 18.95
CA SER A 250 4.06 0.11 19.88
C SER A 250 3.14 1.11 19.22
#